data_AF-A0A8R1ITW8-F1
#
_entry.id   AF-A0A8R1ITW8-F1
#
_cell.length_a   1.000
_cell.length_b   1.000
_cell.length_c   1.000
_cell.angle_alpha   90.00
_cell.angle_beta   90.00
_cell.angle_gamma   90.00
#
_symmetry.space_group_name_H-M   'P 1'
#
loop_
_entity.id
_entity.type
_entity.pdbx_description
1 polymer ?
#
loop_
_entity_poly.entity_id
_entity_poly.type
_entity_poly.pdbx_seq_one_letter_code
_entity_poly.pdbx_strand_id
1 'polypeptide(L)'
;MLNFGQSTDFEDFVLTTYKTRLVQGVPTPDVSSTKFSSASAFLNSTTEENLAYSYSPNATQPGLFALETTLRSMDYDKSSIFFFTDSASSLVENTMNFTDIVKTAVERQIEISIVIIPPYGSTDFCLDFGSYEIYEILAQQTGGNFLNFCLKVHF
;
A
#
# COMPACT_ATOMS: atom_id res chain seq x y z
N MET A 1 -19.45 5.79 22.47
CA MET A 1 -19.52 4.41 23.00
C MET A 1 -19.73 3.49 21.82
N LEU A 2 -18.75 2.66 21.49
CA LEU A 2 -18.86 1.65 20.42
C LEU A 2 -19.59 0.42 20.99
N ASN A 3 -20.58 -0.09 20.26
CA ASN A 3 -21.46 -1.18 20.69
C ASN A 3 -20.72 -2.54 20.73
N PHE A 4 -20.85 -3.24 21.86
CA PHE A 4 -20.35 -4.60 22.14
C PHE A 4 -21.11 -5.69 21.36
N GLY A 5 -21.16 -5.60 20.04
CA GLY A 5 -21.90 -6.56 19.21
C GLY A 5 -21.54 -6.61 17.72
N GLN A 6 -20.50 -5.90 17.28
CA GLN A 6 -19.93 -6.17 15.96
C GLN A 6 -18.90 -7.29 16.09
N SER A 7 -19.08 -8.35 15.31
CA SER A 7 -17.99 -9.26 14.95
C SER A 7 -16.76 -8.41 14.61
N THR A 8 -15.65 -8.59 15.31
CA THR A 8 -14.38 -8.01 14.89
C THR A 8 -13.85 -8.91 13.78
N ASP A 9 -14.31 -8.68 12.54
CA ASP A 9 -13.91 -9.48 11.38
C ASP A 9 -12.38 -9.46 11.15
N PHE A 10 -11.66 -8.56 11.82
CA PHE A 10 -10.21 -8.51 11.93
C PHE A 10 -9.76 -8.48 13.40
N GLU A 11 -8.85 -9.38 13.76
CA GLU A 11 -8.28 -9.50 15.12
C GLU A 11 -6.95 -8.75 15.26
N ASP A 12 -6.21 -8.60 14.17
CA ASP A 12 -4.90 -7.96 14.10
C ASP A 12 -4.86 -6.88 13.01
N PHE A 13 -4.25 -5.74 13.32
CA PHE A 13 -4.06 -4.64 12.37
C PHE A 13 -2.58 -4.33 12.25
N VAL A 14 -2.09 -4.14 11.02
CA VAL A 14 -0.70 -3.77 10.75
C VAL A 14 -0.68 -2.53 9.88
N LEU A 15 -0.02 -1.48 10.35
CA LEU A 15 0.30 -0.31 9.53
C LEU A 15 1.75 -0.39 9.11
N THR A 16 2.00 -0.47 7.81
CA THR A 16 3.34 -0.37 7.27
C THR A 16 3.46 0.88 6.40
N THR A 17 4.45 1.70 6.70
CA THR A 17 4.83 2.86 5.89
C THR A 17 6.12 2.56 5.16
N TYR A 18 6.16 2.94 3.88
CA TYR A 18 7.33 2.84 3.03
C TYR A 18 7.67 4.22 2.50
N LYS A 19 8.93 4.61 2.64
CA LYS A 19 9.46 5.84 2.05
C LYS A 19 10.84 5.60 1.47
N THR A 20 11.20 6.34 0.43
CA THR A 20 12.54 6.30 -0.14
C THR A 20 13.31 7.52 0.36
N ARG A 21 14.39 7.30 1.10
CA ARG A 21 15.29 8.38 1.57
C ARG A 21 16.62 8.34 0.84
N LEU A 22 17.25 9.50 0.65
CA LEU A 22 18.61 9.57 0.11
C LEU A 22 19.63 9.39 1.26
N VAL A 23 20.37 8.28 1.25
CA VAL A 23 21.52 8.07 2.14
C VAL A 23 22.78 8.21 1.30
N GLN A 24 23.60 9.22 1.57
CA GLN A 24 24.81 9.52 0.78
C GLN A 24 24.54 9.67 -0.74
N GLY A 25 23.37 10.19 -1.11
CA GLY A 25 22.95 10.36 -2.51
C GLY A 25 22.36 9.11 -3.15
N VAL A 26 22.27 7.99 -2.42
CA VAL A 26 21.68 6.73 -2.90
C VAL A 26 20.25 6.59 -2.39
N PRO A 27 19.25 6.36 -3.27
CA PRO A 27 17.89 6.02 -2.85
C PRO A 27 17.89 4.72 -2.03
N THR A 28 17.47 4.83 -0.77
CA THR A 28 17.40 3.70 0.18
C THR A 28 15.98 3.61 0.72
N PRO A 29 15.32 2.44 0.64
CA PRO A 29 14.01 2.26 1.25
C PRO A 29 14.11 2.33 2.78
N ASP A 30 13.13 2.97 3.39
CA ASP A 30 12.94 3.06 4.84
C ASP A 30 11.51 2.56 5.13
N VAL A 31 11.44 1.51 5.95
CA VAL A 31 10.23 0.71 6.18
C VAL A 31 9.95 0.72 7.68
N SER A 32 8.73 1.11 8.04
CA SER A 32 8.27 1.05 9.44
C SER A 32 6.95 0.32 9.51
N SER A 33 6.91 -0.78 10.25
CA SER A 33 5.71 -1.58 10.50
C SER A 33 5.35 -1.53 11.97
N THR A 34 4.09 -1.25 12.28
CA THR A 34 3.54 -1.25 13.63
C THR A 34 2.31 -2.15 13.69
N LYS A 35 2.26 -3.04 14.68
CA LYS A 35 1.10 -3.92 14.94
C LYS A 35 0.18 -3.29 16.00
N PHE A 36 -1.12 -3.43 15.81
CA PHE A 36 -2.16 -2.94 16.72
C PHE A 36 -3.17 -4.04 16.97
N SER A 37 -3.52 -4.24 18.25
CA SER A 37 -4.58 -5.17 18.68
C SER A 37 -5.93 -4.47 18.86
N SER A 38 -6.06 -3.22 18.38
CA SER A 38 -7.27 -2.41 18.49
C SER A 38 -7.45 -1.59 17.22
N ALA A 39 -8.64 -1.68 16.63
CA ALA A 39 -9.03 -0.88 15.48
C ALA A 39 -8.92 0.63 15.76
N SER A 40 -9.25 1.09 16.98
CA SER A 40 -9.17 2.52 17.32
C SER A 40 -7.72 3.02 17.38
N ALA A 41 -6.79 2.19 17.87
CA ALA A 41 -5.38 2.53 17.91
C ALA A 41 -4.75 2.55 16.51
N PHE A 42 -5.15 1.59 15.66
CA PHE A 42 -4.79 1.56 14.25
C PHE A 42 -5.31 2.80 13.50
N LEU A 43 -6.60 3.14 13.63
CA LEU A 43 -7.15 4.32 12.97
C LEU A 43 -6.48 5.62 13.44
N ASN A 44 -6.13 5.71 14.73
CA ASN A 44 -5.41 6.88 15.24
C ASN A 44 -3.99 7.00 14.68
N SER A 45 -3.31 5.88 14.40
CA SER A 45 -1.97 5.89 13.80
C SER A 45 -1.98 6.19 12.29
N THR A 46 -3.13 6.05 11.62
CA THR A 46 -3.32 6.47 10.22
C THR A 46 -3.58 7.97 10.03
N THR A 47 -3.45 8.78 11.09
CA THR A 47 -3.55 10.24 10.97
C THR A 47 -2.29 10.83 10.35
N GLU A 48 -2.43 11.97 9.67
CA GLU A 48 -1.32 12.66 8.98
C GLU A 48 -0.12 12.93 9.91
N GLU A 49 -0.38 13.37 11.14
CA GLU A 49 0.64 13.64 12.15
C GLU A 49 1.46 12.38 12.50
N ASN A 50 0.83 11.21 12.46
CA ASN A 50 1.43 9.94 12.87
C ASN A 50 2.03 9.13 11.70
N LEU A 51 1.50 9.30 10.48
CA LEU A 51 2.04 8.66 9.27
C LEU A 51 3.38 9.26 8.84
N ALA A 52 3.70 10.48 9.29
CA ALA A 52 4.96 11.18 9.02
C ALA A 52 5.32 11.15 7.52
N TYR A 53 4.36 11.55 6.67
CA TYR A 53 4.55 11.65 5.23
C TYR A 53 5.84 12.41 4.90
N SER A 54 6.66 11.82 4.03
CA SER A 54 7.89 12.43 3.55
C SER A 54 7.82 12.62 2.05
N TYR A 55 8.17 13.82 1.59
CA TYR A 55 8.25 14.11 0.16
C TYR A 55 9.38 13.29 -0.49
N SER A 56 9.04 12.63 -1.61
CA SER A 56 9.99 12.00 -2.51
C SER A 56 9.94 12.72 -3.85
N PRO A 57 11.07 13.20 -4.40
CA PRO A 57 11.08 13.89 -5.70
C PRO A 57 10.89 12.94 -6.88
N ASN A 58 10.89 11.63 -6.66
CA ASN A 58 10.75 10.63 -7.73
C ASN A 58 9.27 10.36 -8.02
N ALA A 59 8.88 10.49 -9.29
CA ALA A 59 7.52 10.19 -9.75
C ALA A 59 7.12 8.72 -9.59
N THR A 60 8.08 7.81 -9.46
CA THR A 60 7.87 6.39 -9.19
C THR A 60 8.39 6.00 -7.81
N GLN A 61 7.68 5.08 -7.15
CA GLN A 61 8.06 4.54 -5.83
C GLN A 61 8.13 3.02 -5.88
N PRO A 62 8.94 2.36 -5.04
CA PRO A 62 9.10 0.90 -5.05
C PRO A 62 7.91 0.17 -4.38
N GLY A 63 6.68 0.44 -4.82
CA GLY A 63 5.46 -0.06 -4.17
C GLY A 63 5.28 -1.58 -4.24
N LEU A 64 5.75 -2.25 -5.30
CA LEU A 64 5.72 -3.72 -5.34
C LEU A 64 6.73 -4.35 -4.36
N PHE A 65 7.90 -3.75 -4.21
CA PHE A 65 8.87 -4.19 -3.19
C PHE A 65 8.31 -4.02 -1.77
N ALA A 66 7.54 -2.95 -1.55
CA ALA A 66 6.82 -2.73 -0.31
C ALA A 66 5.79 -3.82 -0.01
N LEU A 67 5.00 -4.22 -1.01
CA LEU A 67 4.05 -5.31 -0.88
C LEU A 67 4.74 -6.66 -0.62
N GLU A 68 5.79 -6.97 -1.38
CA GLU A 68 6.57 -8.20 -1.19
C GLU A 68 7.17 -8.29 0.23
N THR A 69 7.81 -7.21 0.67
CA THR A 69 8.42 -7.14 2.01
C THR A 69 7.35 -7.32 3.10
N THR A 70 6.18 -6.71 2.90
CA THR A 70 5.02 -6.87 3.81
C THR A 70 4.58 -8.33 3.86
N LEU A 71 4.33 -8.97 2.71
CA LEU A 71 3.92 -10.37 2.64
C LEU A 71 4.94 -11.33 3.28
N ARG A 72 6.24 -11.09 3.10
CA ARG A 72 7.31 -11.88 3.73
C ARG A 72 7.37 -11.70 5.25
N SER A 73 6.96 -10.55 5.76
CA SER A 73 6.98 -10.22 7.19
C SER A 73 5.68 -10.58 7.94
N MET A 74 4.61 -10.88 7.19
CA MET A 74 3.31 -11.24 7.75
C MET A 74 3.29 -12.73 8.12
N ASP A 75 2.86 -13.01 9.34
CA ASP A 75 2.62 -14.38 9.84
C ASP A 75 1.17 -14.84 9.64
N TYR A 76 0.34 -14.00 9.03
CA TYR A 76 -1.11 -14.21 8.92
C TYR A 76 -1.52 -14.73 7.54
N ASP A 77 -2.37 -15.75 7.54
CA ASP A 77 -3.10 -16.20 6.36
C ASP A 77 -4.55 -15.68 6.44
N LYS A 78 -5.28 -15.68 5.33
CA LYS A 78 -6.67 -15.18 5.25
C LYS A 78 -6.80 -13.74 5.74
N SER A 79 -6.18 -12.83 5.02
CA SER A 79 -6.07 -11.42 5.42
C SER A 79 -6.39 -10.50 4.24
N SER A 80 -6.64 -9.23 4.51
CA SER A 80 -6.82 -8.20 3.48
C SER A 80 -5.76 -7.12 3.63
N ILE A 81 -5.10 -6.77 2.53
CA ILE A 81 -4.13 -5.68 2.45
C ILE A 81 -4.77 -4.54 1.66
N PHE A 82 -4.75 -3.35 2.24
CA PHE A 82 -5.09 -2.11 1.53
C PHE A 82 -3.81 -1.33 1.26
N PHE A 83 -3.41 -1.26 -0.01
CA PHE A 83 -2.22 -0.54 -0.43
C PHE A 83 -2.60 0.82 -1.01
N PHE A 84 -2.26 1.87 -0.27
CA PHE A 84 -2.47 3.25 -0.68
C PHE A 84 -1.21 3.78 -1.38
N THR A 85 -1.35 4.31 -2.59
CA THR A 85 -0.24 4.91 -3.33
C THR A 85 -0.71 6.05 -4.22
N ASP A 86 0.12 7.05 -4.43
CA ASP A 86 -0.07 8.16 -5.36
C ASP A 86 0.86 8.08 -6.58
N SER A 87 1.66 7.01 -6.66
CA SER A 87 2.76 6.88 -7.60
C SER A 87 2.78 5.51 -8.26
N ALA A 88 3.25 5.50 -9.50
CA ALA A 88 3.49 4.27 -10.24
C ALA A 88 4.64 3.47 -9.61
N SER A 89 4.60 2.14 -9.75
CA SER A 89 5.70 1.31 -9.26
C SER A 89 6.97 1.59 -10.05
N SER A 90 8.08 1.86 -9.36
CA SER A 90 9.39 1.92 -10.01
C SER A 90 9.76 0.52 -10.49
N LEU A 91 10.04 0.37 -11.78
CA LEU A 91 10.47 -0.87 -12.44
C LEU A 91 11.89 -1.29 -12.05
N VAL A 92 12.32 -1.13 -10.78
CA VAL A 92 13.53 -1.80 -10.30
C VAL A 92 13.18 -3.28 -10.05
N GLU A 93 12.82 -3.90 -11.17
CA GLU A 93 12.43 -5.27 -11.41
C GLU A 93 13.70 -6.10 -11.50
N ASN A 94 14.16 -6.60 -10.36
CA ASN A 94 14.55 -7.99 -10.42
C ASN A 94 13.24 -8.74 -10.69
N THR A 95 13.10 -9.26 -11.90
CA THR A 95 11.90 -9.77 -12.58
C THR A 95 11.15 -10.91 -11.87
N MET A 96 11.44 -11.18 -10.60
CA MET A 96 10.84 -12.22 -9.76
C MET A 96 9.71 -11.73 -8.84
N ASN A 97 9.55 -10.42 -8.63
CA ASN A 97 8.67 -9.94 -7.54
C ASN A 97 7.17 -10.01 -7.82
N PHE A 98 6.69 -9.72 -9.03
CA PHE A 98 5.23 -9.67 -9.28
C PHE A 98 4.58 -11.05 -9.11
N THR A 99 5.11 -12.07 -9.79
CA THR A 99 4.59 -13.44 -9.71
C THR A 99 4.69 -14.01 -8.31
N ASP A 100 5.78 -13.73 -7.58
CA ASP A 100 5.96 -14.19 -6.20
C ASP A 100 4.97 -13.51 -5.24
N ILE A 101 4.68 -12.22 -5.40
CA ILE A 101 3.62 -11.52 -4.65
C ILE A 101 2.27 -12.21 -4.90
N VAL A 102 1.89 -12.39 -6.17
CA VAL A 102 0.60 -13.01 -6.53
C VAL A 102 0.50 -14.43 -5.98
N LYS A 103 1.54 -15.25 -6.18
CA LYS A 103 1.56 -16.64 -5.72
C LYS A 103 1.44 -16.70 -4.19
N THR A 104 2.24 -15.91 -3.48
CA THR A 104 2.20 -15.86 -2.01
C THR A 104 0.84 -15.41 -1.51
N ALA A 105 0.24 -14.38 -2.13
CA ALA A 105 -1.07 -13.89 -1.76
C ALA A 105 -2.16 -14.95 -1.98
N VAL A 106 -2.17 -15.61 -3.14
CA VAL A 106 -3.17 -16.65 -3.45
C VAL A 106 -3.02 -17.88 -2.53
N GLU A 107 -1.80 -18.38 -2.33
CA GLU A 107 -1.53 -19.54 -1.47
C GLU A 107 -1.98 -19.28 -0.02
N ARG A 108 -1.82 -18.04 0.45
CA ARG A 108 -2.17 -17.62 1.81
C ARG A 108 -3.57 -17.00 1.92
N GLN A 109 -4.35 -16.99 0.84
CA GLN A 109 -5.69 -16.39 0.77
C GLN A 109 -5.70 -14.91 1.22
N ILE A 110 -4.71 -14.14 0.75
CA ILE A 110 -4.58 -12.72 1.02
C ILE A 110 -5.16 -11.93 -0.16
N GLU A 111 -6.16 -11.10 0.13
CA GLU A 111 -6.73 -10.17 -0.85
C GLU A 111 -5.94 -8.85 -0.83
N ILE A 112 -5.40 -8.41 -1.97
CA ILE A 112 -4.67 -7.15 -2.07
C ILE A 112 -5.53 -6.14 -2.81
N SER A 113 -6.11 -5.21 -2.07
CA SER A 113 -6.83 -4.07 -2.64
C SER A 113 -5.89 -2.88 -2.79
N ILE A 114 -5.92 -2.25 -3.97
CA ILE A 114 -5.10 -1.08 -4.28
C ILE A 114 -5.98 0.16 -4.31
N VAL A 115 -5.51 1.22 -3.65
CA VAL A 115 -6.17 2.52 -3.60
C VAL A 115 -5.20 3.58 -4.12
N ILE A 116 -5.46 4.06 -5.33
CA ILE A 116 -4.73 5.20 -5.89
C ILE A 116 -5.30 6.48 -5.30
N ILE A 117 -4.45 7.28 -4.66
CA ILE A 117 -4.81 8.55 -4.03
C ILE A 117 -4.07 9.72 -4.70
N PRO A 118 -4.61 10.96 -4.66
CA PRO A 118 -3.86 12.13 -5.09
C PRO A 118 -2.61 12.34 -4.22
N PRO A 119 -1.52 12.89 -4.79
CA PRO A 119 -0.34 13.21 -4.00
C PRO A 119 -0.64 14.14 -2.85
N TYR A 120 0.05 13.91 -1.74
CA TYR A 120 -0.10 14.72 -0.55
C TYR A 120 0.20 16.21 -0.85
N GLY A 121 -0.74 17.09 -0.54
CA GLY A 121 -0.65 18.53 -0.82
C GLY A 121 -1.03 18.95 -2.25
N SER A 122 -1.45 18.03 -3.12
CA SER A 122 -1.87 18.35 -4.48
C SER A 122 -2.96 17.41 -5.00
N THR A 123 -4.21 17.87 -4.99
CA THR A 123 -5.37 17.10 -5.46
C THR A 123 -5.40 16.87 -6.98
N ASP A 124 -4.68 17.69 -7.74
CA ASP A 124 -4.82 17.77 -9.21
C ASP A 124 -3.69 17.05 -9.98
N PHE A 125 -2.68 16.53 -9.27
CA PHE A 125 -1.50 15.91 -9.89
C PHE A 125 -1.56 14.40 -9.81
N CYS A 126 -2.40 13.79 -10.65
CA CYS A 126 -2.40 12.34 -10.79
C CYS A 126 -1.70 11.91 -12.08
N LEU A 127 -0.94 10.81 -11.99
CA LEU A 127 -0.31 10.20 -13.15
C LEU A 127 -1.36 9.68 -14.14
N ASP A 128 -0.97 9.54 -15.41
CA ASP A 128 -1.86 9.04 -16.47
C ASP A 128 -2.32 7.60 -16.20
N PHE A 129 -3.51 7.25 -16.69
CA PHE A 129 -4.23 6.00 -16.43
C PHE A 129 -3.38 4.73 -16.65
N GLY A 130 -2.48 4.71 -17.64
CA GLY A 130 -1.61 3.57 -17.91
C GLY A 130 -0.49 3.35 -16.89
N SER A 131 -0.23 4.31 -16.00
CA SER A 131 0.88 4.24 -15.05
C SER A 131 0.63 3.25 -13.90
N TYR A 132 -0.60 2.78 -13.74
CA TYR A 132 -1.03 1.92 -12.63
C TYR A 132 -1.45 0.51 -13.05
N GLU A 133 -1.28 0.15 -14.33
CA GLU A 133 -1.75 -1.13 -14.90
C GLU A 133 -1.27 -2.34 -14.08
N ILE A 134 -0.01 -2.35 -13.65
CA ILE A 134 0.54 -3.45 -12.84
C ILE A 134 -0.19 -3.64 -11.50
N TYR A 135 -0.68 -2.55 -10.90
CA TYR A 135 -1.45 -2.62 -9.66
C TYR A 135 -2.87 -3.09 -9.90
N GLU A 136 -3.49 -2.68 -11.01
CA GLU A 136 -4.81 -3.18 -11.41
C GLU A 136 -4.77 -4.70 -11.62
N ILE A 137 -3.77 -5.19 -12.36
CA ILE A 137 -3.56 -6.63 -12.58
C ILE A 137 -3.34 -7.35 -11.24
N LEU A 138 -2.53 -6.77 -10.33
CA LEU A 138 -2.28 -7.36 -9.02
C LEU A 138 -3.56 -7.51 -8.19
N ALA A 139 -4.39 -6.46 -8.13
CA ALA A 139 -5.65 -6.49 -7.40
C ALA A 139 -6.57 -7.59 -7.95
N GLN A 140 -6.73 -7.63 -9.28
CA GLN A 140 -7.56 -8.64 -9.95
C GLN A 140 -7.08 -10.06 -9.68
N GLN A 141 -5.76 -10.31 -9.76
CA GLN A 141 -5.20 -11.66 -9.58
C GLN A 141 -5.25 -12.15 -8.13
N THR A 142 -5.36 -11.26 -7.16
CA THR A 142 -5.44 -11.60 -5.73
C THR A 142 -6.86 -11.52 -5.18
N GLY A 143 -7.87 -11.27 -6.02
CA GLY A 143 -9.27 -11.14 -5.62
C GLY A 143 -9.60 -9.82 -4.90
N GLY A 144 -8.66 -8.87 -4.88
CA GLY A 144 -8.86 -7.55 -4.29
C GLY A 144 -9.53 -6.55 -5.23
N ASN A 145 -9.69 -5.32 -4.74
CA ASN A 145 -10.31 -4.23 -5.49
C ASN A 145 -9.27 -3.21 -5.94
N PHE A 146 -9.45 -2.64 -7.13
CA PHE A 146 -8.69 -1.49 -7.60
C PHE A 146 -9.58 -0.25 -7.56
N LEU A 147 -9.22 0.72 -6.72
CA LEU A 147 -9.92 1.98 -6.57
C LEU A 147 -9.00 3.12 -6.98
N ASN A 148 -9.45 3.99 -7.88
CA ASN A 148 -8.68 5.13 -8.33
C ASN A 148 -9.40 6.44 -8.01
N PHE A 149 -8.94 7.15 -6.99
CA PHE A 149 -9.49 8.44 -6.56
C PHE A 149 -8.85 9.64 -7.27
N CYS A 150 -7.93 9.41 -8.18
CA CYS A 150 -7.44 10.44 -9.08
C CYS A 150 -8.51 10.83 -10.11
N LEU A 151 -9.29 11.86 -9.80
CA LEU A 151 -10.25 12.44 -10.74
C LEU A 151 -9.51 13.36 -11.72
N LYS A 152 -9.42 12.98 -13.00
CA LYS A 152 -9.17 13.99 -14.04
C LYS A 152 -10.41 14.87 -14.13
N VAL A 153 -10.34 16.08 -13.57
CA VAL A 153 -11.32 17.12 -13.90
C VAL A 153 -11.02 17.56 -15.34
N HIS A 154 -11.74 16.99 -16.30
CA HIS A 154 -11.79 17.55 -17.64
C HIS A 154 -12.51 18.90 -17.55
N PHE A 155 -11.76 20.00 -17.60
CA PHE A 155 -12.28 21.32 -17.93
C PHE A 155 -12.26 21.53 -19.45
#